data_AF-A0AA43BWW7-F1
#
_entry.id   AF-A0AA43BWW7-F1
#
_cell.length_a   1.000
_cell.length_b   1.000
_cell.length_c   1.000
_cell.angle_alpha   90.00
_cell.angle_beta   90.00
_cell.angle_gamma   90.00
#
_symmetry.space_group_name_H-M   'P 1'
#
loop_
_entity.id
_entity.type
_entity.pdbx_description
1 polymer ?
#
loop_
_entity_poly.entity_id
_entity_poly.type
_entity_poly.pdbx_seq_one_letter_code
_entity_poly.pdbx_strand_id
1 'polypeptide(L)' 'MSSTRIDDCLSNRDGALFIEELAAAELVRRFGSPLFVFSEDQIRRNVRRFRTAFERGWTAGPVKVMPAAKANWVYA' A
#
# COMPACT_ATOMS: atom_id res chain seq x y z
N MET A 1 -19.98 -15.18 5.04
CA MET A 1 -18.60 -14.89 4.62
C MET A 1 -17.94 -14.11 5.74
N SER A 2 -16.88 -14.66 6.33
CA SER A 2 -16.10 -14.01 7.37
C SER A 2 -15.01 -13.16 6.72
N SER A 3 -14.93 -11.89 7.07
CA SER A 3 -13.90 -10.98 6.58
C SER A 3 -13.29 -10.22 7.74
N THR A 4 -11.96 -10.30 7.86
CA THR A 4 -11.18 -9.62 8.89
C THR A 4 -10.13 -8.75 8.22
N ARG A 5 -10.13 -7.46 8.52
CA ARG A 5 -9.09 -6.54 8.07
C ARG A 5 -7.78 -6.81 8.83
N ILE A 6 -6.66 -6.89 8.10
CA ILE A 6 -5.32 -7.05 8.66
C ILE A 6 -4.60 -5.70 8.65
N ASP A 7 -4.65 -5.01 7.51
CA ASP A 7 -4.10 -3.68 7.31
C ASP A 7 -5.02 -2.93 6.33
N ASP A 8 -4.62 -1.72 5.99
CA ASP A 8 -5.22 -0.82 5.03
C ASP A 8 -5.45 -1.43 3.64
N CYS A 9 -4.54 -2.26 3.15
CA CYS A 9 -4.64 -2.96 1.85
C CYS A 9 -4.73 -4.48 1.99
N LEU A 10 -4.81 -5.03 3.20
CA LEU A 10 -4.77 -6.48 3.44
C LEU A 10 -5.98 -6.95 4.23
N SER A 11 -6.60 -8.04 3.78
CA SER A 11 -7.69 -8.69 4.49
C SER A 11 -7.59 -10.21 4.44
N ASN A 12 -8.09 -10.88 5.47
CA ASN A 12 -8.40 -12.30 5.44
C ASN A 12 -9.89 -12.45 5.12
N ARG A 13 -10.21 -13.09 4.00
CA ARG A 13 -11.59 -13.40 3.59
C ARG A 13 -11.73 -14.91 3.49
N ASP A 14 -12.50 -15.49 4.41
CA ASP A 14 -12.73 -16.94 4.50
C ASP A 14 -11.44 -17.79 4.45
N GLY A 15 -10.38 -17.35 5.14
CA GLY A 15 -9.09 -18.04 5.24
C GLY A 15 -8.09 -17.70 4.13
N ALA A 16 -8.48 -16.92 3.13
CA ALA A 16 -7.60 -16.48 2.05
C ALA A 16 -7.06 -15.06 2.28
N LEU A 17 -5.77 -14.85 2.00
CA LEU A 17 -5.15 -13.53 2.01
C LEU A 17 -5.54 -12.76 0.75
N PHE A 18 -6.12 -11.58 0.95
CA PHE A 18 -6.43 -10.62 -0.10
C PHE A 18 -5.51 -9.40 0.01
N ILE A 19 -4.98 -8.98 -1.14
CA ILE A 19 -4.27 -7.72 -1.35
C ILE A 19 -5.21 -6.83 -2.16
N GLU A 20 -5.71 -5.78 -1.53
CA GLU A 20 -6.90 -5.06 -1.98
C GLU A 20 -8.06 -6.05 -2.22
N GLU A 21 -8.54 -6.14 -3.46
CA GLU A 21 -9.62 -7.03 -3.87
C GLU A 21 -9.14 -8.35 -4.51
N LEU A 22 -7.83 -8.58 -4.59
CA LEU A 22 -7.24 -9.74 -5.27
C LEU A 22 -6.74 -10.77 -4.25
N ALA A 23 -7.15 -12.02 -4.41
CA ALA A 23 -6.59 -13.11 -3.62
C ALA A 23 -5.12 -13.34 -3.99
N ALA A 24 -4.23 -13.41 -3.01
CA ALA A 24 -2.80 -13.62 -3.24
C ALA A 24 -2.51 -14.92 -4.02
N ALA A 25 -3.29 -15.97 -3.78
CA ALA A 25 -3.19 -17.23 -4.51
C ALA A 25 -3.53 -17.08 -6.00
N GLU A 26 -4.46 -16.19 -6.36
CA GLU A 26 -4.78 -15.91 -7.76
C GLU A 26 -3.64 -15.18 -8.47
N LEU A 27 -3.01 -14.22 -7.79
CA LEU A 27 -1.83 -13.52 -8.30
C LEU A 27 -0.69 -14.49 -8.57
N VAL A 28 -0.40 -15.41 -7.65
CA VAL A 28 0.64 -16.44 -7.85
C VAL A 28 0.29 -17.37 -9.01
N ARG A 29 -0.97 -17.80 -9.14
CA ARG A 29 -1.42 -18.63 -10.27
C ARG A 29 -1.24 -17.90 -11.61
N ARG A 30 -1.43 -16.58 -11.64
CA ARG A 30 -1.35 -15.77 -12.86
C ARG A 30 0.07 -15.39 -13.24
N PHE A 31 0.93 -15.08 -12.28
CA PHE A 31 2.25 -14.47 -12.51
C PHE A 31 3.44 -15.35 -12.07
N GLY A 32 3.19 -16.47 -11.40
CA GLY A 32 4.23 -17.35 -10.86
C GLY A 32 4.78 -16.87 -9.51
N SER A 33 5.73 -17.62 -8.95
CA SER A 33 6.45 -17.26 -7.72
C SER A 33 7.97 -17.44 -7.91
N PRO A 34 8.82 -16.63 -7.22
CA PRO A 34 8.47 -15.56 -6.27
C PRO A 34 7.87 -14.32 -6.95
N LEU A 35 6.91 -13.67 -6.28
CA LEU A 35 6.19 -12.50 -6.80
C LEU A 35 6.18 -11.37 -5.77
N PHE A 36 6.65 -10.19 -6.18
CA PHE A 36 6.45 -8.95 -5.44
C PHE A 36 5.16 -8.27 -5.90
N VAL A 37 4.35 -7.80 -4.95
CA VAL A 37 3.08 -7.12 -5.22
C VAL A 37 3.09 -5.78 -4.50
N PHE A 38 2.77 -4.71 -5.22
CA PHE A 38 2.61 -3.37 -4.67
C PHE A 38 1.14 -2.96 -4.74
N SER A 39 0.60 -2.42 -3.64
CA SER A 39 -0.67 -1.70 -3.67
C SER A 39 -0.40 -0.23 -3.98
N GLU A 40 -0.95 0.26 -5.09
CA GLU A 40 -0.91 1.68 -5.43
C GLU A 40 -1.68 2.52 -4.41
N ASP A 41 -2.86 2.08 -3.99
CA ASP A 41 -3.68 2.84 -3.06
C ASP A 41 -3.01 3.00 -1.69
N GLN A 42 -2.31 1.97 -1.21
CA GLN A 42 -1.48 2.03 0.00
C GLN A 42 -0.36 3.07 -0.13
N ILE A 43 0.34 3.10 -1.27
CA ILE A 43 1.39 4.10 -1.53
C ILE A 43 0.80 5.51 -1.50
N ARG A 44 -0.34 5.72 -2.17
CA ARG A 44 -1.01 7.03 -2.19
C ARG A 44 -1.51 7.46 -0.81
N ARG A 45 -2.10 6.54 -0.02
CA ARG A 45 -2.54 6.79 1.36
C ARG A 45 -1.37 7.17 2.26
N ASN A 46 -0.25 6.46 2.16
CA ASN A 46 0.95 6.78 2.93
C ASN A 46 1.46 8.19 2.65
N VAL A 47 1.61 8.57 1.37
CA VAL A 47 2.05 9.92 0.98
C VAL A 47 1.08 10.99 1.49
N ARG A 48 -0.24 10.78 1.32
CA ARG A 48 -1.28 11.69 1.83
C ARG A 48 -1.22 11.83 3.35
N ARG A 49 -1.03 10.74 4.09
CA ARG A 49 -0.93 10.75 5.55
C ARG A 49 0.25 11.59 6.02
N PHE A 50 1.43 11.42 5.42
CA PHE A 50 2.59 12.27 5.72
C PHE A 50 2.30 13.73 5.42
N ARG A 51 1.83 14.04 4.21
CA ARG A 51 1.55 15.42 3.82
C ARG A 51 0.58 16.11 4.77
N THR A 52 -0.59 15.52 5.01
CA THR A 52 -1.62 16.10 5.87
C THR A 52 -1.15 16.27 7.31
N ALA A 53 -0.40 15.31 7.87
CA ALA A 53 0.08 15.40 9.24
C ALA A 53 1.06 16.57 9.42
N PHE A 54 1.98 16.74 8.48
CA PHE A 54 2.97 17.82 8.54
C PHE A 54 2.35 19.19 8.20
N GLU A 55 1.41 19.26 7.26
CA GLU A 55 0.71 20.53 6.94
C GLU A 55 -0.10 21.07 8.13
N ARG A 56 -0.59 20.20 9.03
CA ARG A 56 -1.25 20.62 10.27
C ARG A 56 -0.31 21.32 11.25
N GLY A 57 0.96 20.92 11.30
CA GLY A 57 1.96 21.46 12.22
C GLY A 57 2.85 22.55 11.63
N TRP A 58 3.00 22.59 10.31
CA TRP A 58 3.84 23.53 9.58
C TRP A 58 2.98 24.50 8.77
N THR A 59 2.69 25.67 9.34
CA THR A 59 1.84 26.70 8.72
C THR A 59 2.63 27.81 8.02
N ALA A 60 3.96 27.84 8.18
CA ALA A 60 4.83 28.88 7.63
C ALA A 60 5.12 28.73 6.12
N GLY A 61 4.71 27.63 5.49
CA GLY A 61 4.93 27.38 4.07
C GLY A 61 4.46 26.00 3.62
N PRO A 62 4.71 25.62 2.36
CA PRO A 62 4.27 24.33 1.84
C PRO A 62 5.11 23.17 2.39
N VAL A 63 4.45 22.03 2.64
CA VAL A 63 5.13 20.77 2.93
C VAL A 63 5.44 20.03 1.63
N LYS A 64 6.69 19.56 1.49
CA LYS A 64 7.12 18.70 0.38
C LYS A 64 7.53 17.33 0.93
N VAL A 65 6.86 16.28 0.48
CA VAL A 65 7.21 14.88 0.81
C VAL A 65 8.09 14.33 -0.31
N MET A 66 9.35 14.02 0.00
CA MET A 66 10.33 13.50 -0.96
C MET A 66 10.65 12.04 -0.64
N PRO A 67 10.14 11.06 -1.41
CA PRO A 67 10.43 9.65 -1.16
C PRO A 67 11.92 9.37 -1.35
N ALA A 68 12.50 8.62 -0.41
CA ALA A 68 13.90 8.23 -0.51
C ALA A 68 14.04 7.07 -1.52
N ALA A 69 14.52 7.37 -2.73
CA ALA A 69 14.63 6.39 -3.83
C ALA A 69 15.42 5.13 -3.47
N LYS A 70 16.33 5.20 -2.47
CA LYS A 70 17.05 4.04 -1.94
C LYS A 70 16.13 2.97 -1.30
N ALA A 71 14.90 3.32 -0.93
CA ALA A 71 13.93 2.38 -0.36
C ALA A 71 13.37 1.43 -1.44
N ASN A 72 13.03 1.98 -2.61
CA ASN A 72 12.62 1.25 -3.80
C ASN A 72 12.64 2.21 -4.99
N TRP A 73 13.29 1.83 -6.09
CA TRP A 73 13.44 2.65 -7.29
C TRP A 73 12.80 2.01 -8.53
N VAL A 74 12.05 0.92 -8.36
CA VAL A 74 11.37 0.23 -9.47
C VAL A 74 10.33 1.18 -10.08
N TYR A 75 10.46 1.38 -11.40
CA TYR A 75 9.45 2.04 -12.21
C TYR A 75 8.43 0.98 -12.61
N ALA A 76 7.20 1.10 -12.09
CA ALA A 76 6.05 0.31 -12.52
C ALA A 76 5.36 0.98 -13.72
#